data_AF-A0A942FR11-F1
#
_entry.id   AF-A0A942FR11-F1
#
_cell.length_a   1.000
_cell.length_b   1.000
_cell.length_c   1.000
_cell.angle_alpha   90.00
_cell.angle_beta   90.00
_cell.angle_gamma   90.00
#
_symmetry.space_group_name_H-M   'P 1'
#
loop_
_entity.id
_entity.type
_entity.pdbx_description
1 polymer ?
#
loop_
_entity_poly.entity_id
_entity_poly.type
_entity_poly.pdbx_seq_one_letter_code
_entity_poly.pdbx_strand_id
1 'polypeptide(L)' 'MPKIVAQIPNDLYENINEEIKLGIFSDTSEAVVSALKKTYSRKSRSFLRWLMKKEGISEADLLGELGKIRK' A
#
# COMPACT_ATOMS: atom_id res chain seq x y z
N MET A 1 8.40 -7.79 -13.99
CA MET A 1 7.80 -8.07 -12.67
C MET A 1 7.87 -9.57 -12.41
N PRO A 2 8.15 -10.01 -11.17
CA PRO A 2 8.04 -11.42 -10.82
C PRO A 2 6.59 -11.88 -11.00
N LYS A 3 6.40 -13.06 -11.59
CA LYS A 3 5.07 -13.67 -11.68
C LYS A 3 4.76 -14.35 -10.34
N ILE A 4 3.66 -13.94 -9.72
CA ILE A 4 3.19 -14.48 -8.44
C ILE A 4 1.91 -15.24 -8.73
N VAL A 5 1.83 -16.47 -8.25
CA VAL A 5 0.60 -17.28 -8.27
C VAL A 5 0.13 -17.41 -6.83
N ALA A 6 -1.10 -17.02 -6.56
CA ALA A 6 -1.72 -17.10 -5.25
C ALA A 6 -3.11 -17.68 -5.38
N GLN A 7 -3.47 -18.56 -4.44
CA GLN A 7 -4.85 -18.99 -4.27
C GLN A 7 -5.56 -17.98 -3.39
N ILE A 8 -6.74 -17.56 -3.81
CA ILE A 8 -7.58 -16.61 -3.08
C ILE A 8 -9.00 -17.15 -2.97
N PRO A 9 -9.75 -16.75 -1.94
CA PRO A 9 -11.19 -17.02 -1.85
C PRO A 9 -11.96 -16.51 -3.08
N ASN A 10 -13.00 -17.24 -3.48
CA ASN A 10 -13.80 -16.93 -4.69
C ASN A 10 -14.51 -15.58 -4.60
N ASP A 11 -15.03 -15.22 -3.43
CA ASP A 11 -15.64 -13.93 -3.14
C ASP A 11 -14.66 -12.77 -3.39
N LEU A 12 -13.40 -12.95 -3.00
CA LEU A 12 -12.35 -11.95 -3.27
C LEU A 12 -12.09 -11.82 -4.78
N TYR A 13 -12.09 -12.93 -5.49
CA TYR A 13 -11.88 -12.94 -6.94
C TYR A 13 -13.05 -12.27 -7.69
N GLU A 14 -14.29 -12.52 -7.26
CA GLU A 14 -15.48 -11.87 -7.81
C GLU A 14 -15.45 -10.35 -7.62
N ASN A 15 -15.11 -9.88 -6.41
CA ASN A 15 -14.99 -8.46 -6.12
C ASN A 15 -13.94 -7.77 -7.02
N ILE A 16 -12.77 -8.39 -7.23
CA ILE A 16 -11.74 -7.83 -8.12
C ILE A 16 -12.26 -7.74 -9.56
N ASN A 17 -13.00 -8.75 -10.03
CA ASN A 17 -13.57 -8.73 -11.37
C ASN A 17 -14.65 -7.67 -11.53
N GLU A 18 -15.45 -7.39 -10.49
CA GLU A 18 -16.40 -6.28 -10.51
C GLU A 18 -15.70 -4.93 -10.61
N GLU A 19 -14.63 -4.71 -9.84
CA GLU A 19 -13.83 -3.47 -9.92
C GLU A 19 -13.24 -3.27 -11.33
N ILE A 20 -12.83 -4.35 -12.00
CA ILE A 20 -12.37 -4.31 -13.39
C ILE A 20 -13.51 -3.99 -14.35
N LYS A 21 -14.68 -4.63 -14.19
CA LYS A 21 -15.88 -4.35 -15.01
C LYS A 21 -16.35 -2.90 -14.87
N LEU A 22 -16.21 -2.34 -13.68
CA LEU A 22 -16.52 -0.93 -13.39
C LEU A 22 -15.46 0.03 -13.95
N GLY A 23 -14.38 -0.47 -14.54
CA GLY A 23 -13.29 0.34 -15.10
C GLY A 23 -12.40 1.00 -14.06
N ILE A 24 -12.46 0.55 -12.80
CA ILE A 24 -11.57 1.05 -11.73
C ILE A 24 -10.13 0.60 -11.98
N PHE A 25 -9.97 -0.63 -12.50
CA PHE A 25 -8.70 -1.21 -12.89
C PHE A 25 -8.78 -1.77 -14.31
N SER A 26 -7.68 -1.70 -15.04
CA SER A 26 -7.58 -2.20 -16.42
C SER A 26 -7.51 -3.72 -16.45
N ASP A 27 -6.84 -4.32 -15.47
CA ASP A 27 -6.71 -5.77 -15.32
C ASP A 27 -6.51 -6.20 -13.86
N THR A 28 -6.56 -7.51 -13.63
CA THR A 28 -6.37 -8.13 -12.30
C THR A 28 -4.99 -7.82 -11.71
N SER A 29 -3.95 -7.73 -12.55
CA SER A 29 -2.59 -7.46 -12.06
C SER A 29 -2.49 -6.04 -11.51
N GLU A 30 -3.09 -5.07 -12.18
CA GLU A 30 -3.15 -3.68 -11.74
C GLU A 30 -3.87 -3.56 -10.40
N ALA A 31 -5.05 -4.21 -10.26
CA ALA A 31 -5.82 -4.25 -9.03
C ALA A 31 -4.99 -4.80 -7.86
N VAL A 32 -4.35 -5.95 -8.06
CA VAL A 32 -3.52 -6.62 -7.04
C VAL A 32 -2.29 -5.78 -6.68
N VAL A 33 -1.58 -5.22 -7.65
CA VAL A 33 -0.41 -4.38 -7.42
C VAL A 33 -0.79 -3.12 -6.64
N SER A 34 -1.92 -2.50 -6.98
CA SER A 34 -2.44 -1.33 -6.26
C SER A 34 -2.78 -1.66 -4.80
N ALA A 35 -3.47 -2.79 -4.57
CA ALA A 35 -3.79 -3.28 -3.23
C ALA A 35 -2.54 -3.57 -2.39
N LEU A 36 -1.51 -4.19 -2.98
CA LEU A 36 -0.23 -4.45 -2.33
C LEU A 36 0.49 -3.14 -1.96
N LYS A 37 0.59 -2.20 -2.89
CA LYS A 37 1.20 -0.87 -2.63
C LYS A 37 0.49 -0.16 -1.48
N LYS A 38 -0.84 -0.18 -1.46
CA LYS A 38 -1.67 0.41 -0.39
C LYS A 38 -1.40 -0.25 0.96
N THR A 39 -1.29 -1.58 0.98
CA THR A 39 -1.03 -2.36 2.20
C THR A 39 0.36 -2.08 2.76
N TYR A 40 1.40 -2.09 1.91
CA TYR A 40 2.75 -1.74 2.31
C TYR A 40 2.86 -0.29 2.79
N SER A 41 2.17 0.64 2.13
CA SER A 41 2.11 2.04 2.55
C SER A 41 1.48 2.18 3.94
N ARG A 42 0.40 1.44 4.24
CA ARG A 42 -0.21 1.41 5.57
C ARG A 42 0.73 0.85 6.63
N LYS A 43 1.38 -0.30 6.36
CA LYS A 43 2.37 -0.90 7.27
C LYS A 43 3.52 0.04 7.55
N SER A 44 4.07 0.68 6.52
CA SER A 44 5.15 1.67 6.63
C SER A 44 4.73 2.86 7.50
N ARG A 45 3.54 3.44 7.28
CA ARG A 45 3.02 4.53 8.12
C ARG A 45 2.85 4.12 9.58
N SER A 46 2.32 2.93 9.85
CA SER A 46 2.19 2.41 11.21
C SER A 46 3.55 2.23 11.88
N PHE A 47 4.53 1.71 11.15
CA PHE A 47 5.90 1.57 11.64
C PHE A 47 6.53 2.92 11.96
N LEU A 48 6.41 3.91 11.07
CA LEU A 48 6.93 5.26 11.30
C LEU A 48 6.29 5.91 12.54
N ARG A 49 4.97 5.79 12.70
CA ARG A 49 4.27 6.29 13.90
C ARG A 49 4.75 5.62 15.18
N TRP A 50 5.00 4.31 15.13
CA TRP A 50 5.55 3.58 16.27
C TRP A 50 6.97 4.05 16.59
N LEU A 51 7.82 4.22 15.58
CA LEU A 51 9.20 4.69 15.73
C LEU A 51 9.25 6.09 16.33
N MET A 52 8.39 7.02 15.85
CA MET A 52 8.27 8.36 16.42
C MET A 52 7.95 8.34 17.91
N LYS A 53 6.99 7.49 18.33
CA LYS A 53 6.62 7.35 19.74
C LYS A 53 7.76 6.78 20.58
N LYS A 54 8.51 5.83 20.03
CA LYS A 54 9.62 5.17 20.73
C LYS A 54 10.82 6.11 20.92
N GLU A 55 11.17 6.86 19.88
CA GLU A 55 12.35 7.73 19.85
C GLU A 55 12.04 9.16 20.32
N GLY A 56 10.78 9.47 20.65
CA GLY A 56 10.36 10.81 21.09
C GLY A 56 10.44 11.87 20.00
N ILE A 57 10.43 11.47 18.73
CA ILE A 57 10.57 12.36 17.57
C ILE A 57 9.23 13.07 17.32
N SER A 58 9.27 14.40 17.19
CA SER A 58 8.08 15.18 16.85
C SER A 58 7.68 14.98 15.38
N GLU A 59 6.40 15.22 15.06
CA GLU A 59 5.93 15.14 13.67
C GLU A 59 6.63 16.15 12.76
N ALA A 60 6.99 17.33 13.30
CA ALA A 60 7.71 18.37 12.57
C ALA A 60 9.11 17.90 12.13
N ASP A 61 9.84 17.23 13.04
CA ASP A 61 11.19 16.72 12.75
C ASP A 61 11.14 15.62 11.68
N LEU A 62 10.18 14.70 11.77
CA LEU A 62 9.99 13.66 10.77
C LEU A 62 9.65 14.24 9.40
N LEU A 63 8.75 15.23 9.33
CA LEU A 63 8.37 15.90 8.09
C LEU A 63 9.56 16.67 7.48
N GLY A 64 10.40 17.28 8.32
CA GLY A 64 11.65 17.92 7.92
C GLY A 64 12.61 16.93 7.22
N GLU A 65 12.82 15.76 7.81
CA GLU A 65 13.66 14.70 7.22
C GLU A 65 13.07 14.14 5.92
N LEU A 66 11.76 13.87 5.87
CA LEU A 66 11.09 13.42 4.65
C LEU A 66 11.16 14.48 3.52
N GLY A 67 11.15 15.77 3.88
CA GLY A 67 11.35 16.86 2.94
C GLY A 67 12.74 16.89 2.30
N LYS A 68 13.79 16.46 3.04
CA LYS A 68 15.15 16.34 2.51
C LYS A 68 15.30 15.20 1.50
N ILE A 69 14.59 14.09 1.71
CA ILE A 69 14.64 12.90 0.83
C ILE A 69 13.89 13.13 -0.50
N ARG A 70 12.92 14.05 -0.52
CA ARG A 70 12.13 14.36 -1.73
C ARG A 70 12.80 15.34 -2.70
N LYS A 71 13.93 15.95 -2.33
CA LYS A 71 14.78 16.76 -3.21
C LYS A 71 15.84 15.90 -3.87
#